data_AF-A0A4Y9JND7-F1
#
_entry.id   AF-A0A4Y9JND7-F1
#
_cell.length_a   1.000
_cell.length_b   1.000
_cell.length_c   1.000
_cell.angle_alpha   90.00
_cell.angle_beta   90.00
_cell.angle_gamma   90.00
#
_symmetry.space_group_name_H-M   'P 1'
#
loop_
_entity.id
_entity.type
_entity.pdbx_description
1 polymer ?
#
loop_
_entity_poly.entity_id
_entity_poly.type
_entity_poly.pdbx_seq_one_letter_code
_entity_poly.pdbx_strand_id
1 'polypeptide(L)'
;MLDNLNKVILDHIVNNIREGNVNTCHHLGFSTAELSEIQRLSIDEIYDIAQSKVPIAAISIDHSAFWKMVKVAQVNSQERMIIDRALLLGIREEPGRKATATDEQKTELWELWCKHKGSIQSLESMEGLELLMLFAEETQINLTAIWRAVEPWYRNKK
;
A
#
# COMPACT_ATOMS: atom_id res chain seq x y z
N MET A 1 4.39 -26.70 21.10
CA MET A 1 5.57 -26.06 21.71
C MET A 1 5.19 -24.60 21.84
N LEU A 2 4.85 -24.12 23.04
CA LEU A 2 4.53 -22.69 23.20
C LEU A 2 5.85 -21.93 23.03
N ASP A 3 6.03 -21.27 21.89
CA ASP A 3 7.15 -20.35 21.71
C ASP A 3 6.97 -19.24 22.75
N ASN A 4 7.81 -19.25 23.78
CA ASN A 4 7.83 -18.18 24.75
C ASN A 4 8.57 -16.97 24.15
N LEU A 5 8.36 -15.80 24.73
CA LEU A 5 8.92 -14.56 24.23
C LEU A 5 10.45 -14.59 24.16
N ASN A 6 11.10 -15.27 25.11
CA ASN A 6 12.55 -15.40 25.16
C ASN A 6 13.09 -16.07 23.90
N LYS A 7 12.47 -17.18 23.48
CA LYS A 7 12.86 -17.90 22.27
C LYS A 7 12.72 -17.01 21.03
N VAL A 8 11.59 -16.31 20.87
CA VAL A 8 11.37 -15.42 19.71
C VAL A 8 12.44 -14.32 19.64
N ILE A 9 12.77 -13.71 20.78
CA ILE A 9 13.79 -12.66 20.85
C ILE A 9 15.18 -13.23 20.53
N LEU A 10 15.57 -14.35 21.15
CA LEU A 10 16.88 -14.96 20.93
C LEU A 10 17.06 -15.44 19.49
N ASP A 11 16.06 -16.11 18.91
CA ASP A 11 16.08 -16.55 17.51
C ASP A 11 16.27 -15.34 16.59
N HIS A 12 15.55 -14.24 16.84
CA HIS A 12 15.68 -13.02 16.06
C HIS A 12 17.08 -12.39 16.20
N ILE A 13 17.64 -12.32 17.41
CA ILE A 13 18.98 -11.76 17.65
C ILE A 13 20.06 -12.59 16.98
N VAL A 14 20.06 -13.92 17.21
CA VAL A 14 21.08 -14.83 16.66
C VAL A 14 21.06 -14.82 15.13
N ASN A 15 19.88 -14.79 14.51
CA ASN A 15 19.75 -14.70 13.06
C ASN A 15 20.29 -13.38 12.51
N ASN A 16 19.91 -12.23 13.09
CA ASN A 16 20.40 -10.93 12.64
C ASN A 16 21.93 -10.81 12.81
N ILE A 17 22.48 -11.32 13.91
CA ILE A 17 23.92 -11.36 14.12
C ILE A 17 24.61 -12.19 13.01
N ARG A 18 24.06 -13.37 12.68
CA ARG A 18 24.60 -14.25 11.64
C ARG A 18 24.57 -13.61 10.25
N GLU A 19 23.54 -12.82 9.96
CA GLU A 19 23.38 -12.09 8.70
C GLU A 19 24.20 -10.78 8.65
N GLY A 20 24.88 -10.40 9.74
CA GLY A 20 25.62 -9.14 9.84
C GLY A 20 24.73 -7.92 10.12
N ASN A 21 23.45 -8.13 10.42
CA ASN A 21 22.44 -7.11 10.68
C ASN A 21 22.45 -6.63 12.16
N VAL A 22 23.63 -6.34 12.72
CA VAL A 22 23.80 -6.02 14.15
C VAL A 22 23.04 -4.76 14.57
N ASN A 23 22.85 -3.81 13.64
CA ASN A 23 22.08 -2.59 13.88
C ASN A 23 20.62 -2.89 14.26
N THR A 24 20.00 -3.94 13.73
CA THR A 24 18.63 -4.33 14.10
C THR A 24 18.55 -4.71 15.57
N CYS A 25 19.54 -5.42 16.09
CA CYS A 25 19.60 -5.80 17.50
C CYS A 25 19.76 -4.58 18.42
N HIS A 26 20.51 -3.56 17.99
CA HIS A 26 20.62 -2.29 18.72
C HIS A 26 19.29 -1.53 18.79
N HIS A 27 18.50 -1.52 17.72
CA HIS A 27 17.15 -0.92 17.73
C HIS A 27 16.19 -1.63 18.70
N LEU A 28 16.44 -2.91 19.01
CA LEU A 28 15.71 -3.65 20.05
C LEU A 28 16.20 -3.33 21.47
N GLY A 29 17.26 -2.54 21.62
CA GLY A 29 17.81 -2.11 22.92
C GLY A 29 19.02 -2.91 23.40
N PHE A 30 19.52 -3.90 22.64
CA PHE A 30 20.69 -4.68 23.04
C PHE A 30 21.99 -3.90 22.78
N SER A 31 22.88 -3.89 23.75
CA SER A 31 24.21 -3.30 23.65
C SER A 31 25.20 -4.21 22.92
N THR A 32 26.29 -3.65 22.40
CA THR A 32 27.34 -4.45 21.72
C THR A 32 27.96 -5.50 22.64
N ALA A 33 28.04 -5.21 23.94
CA ALA A 33 28.54 -6.15 24.94
C ALA A 33 27.61 -7.37 25.05
N GLU A 34 26.31 -7.14 25.19
CA GLU A 34 25.32 -8.23 25.27
C GLU A 34 25.32 -9.09 24.01
N LEU A 35 25.41 -8.48 22.82
CA LEU A 35 25.47 -9.23 21.56
C LEU A 35 26.74 -10.08 21.44
N SER A 36 27.87 -9.57 21.92
CA SER A 36 29.14 -10.31 21.95
C SER A 36 29.08 -11.50 22.91
N GLU A 37 28.42 -11.33 24.05
CA GLU A 37 28.20 -12.44 25.00
C GLU A 37 27.26 -13.49 24.41
N ILE A 38 26.15 -13.08 23.77
CA ILE A 38 25.22 -14.00 23.11
C ILE A 38 25.92 -14.82 22.02
N GLN A 39 26.85 -14.24 21.25
CA GLN A 39 27.64 -14.96 20.25
C GLN A 39 28.55 -16.05 20.83
N ARG A 40 28.95 -15.92 22.10
CA ARG A 40 29.87 -16.84 22.76
C ARG A 40 29.15 -17.99 23.46
N LEU A 41 27.84 -17.86 23.70
CA LEU A 41 27.05 -18.90 24.32
C LEU A 41 26.99 -20.15 23.45
N SER A 42 27.03 -21.30 24.10
CA SER A 42 26.77 -22.59 23.49
C SER A 42 25.29 -22.75 23.12
N ILE A 43 25.01 -23.73 22.27
CA ILE A 43 23.63 -24.06 21.86
C ILE A 43 22.78 -24.44 23.08
N ASP A 44 23.36 -25.17 24.06
CA ASP A 44 22.67 -25.61 25.26
C ASP A 44 22.34 -24.42 26.18
N GLU A 45 23.26 -23.47 26.35
CA GLU A 45 23.00 -22.25 27.14
C GLU A 45 21.94 -21.36 26.50
N ILE A 46 21.96 -21.21 25.17
CA ILE A 46 20.91 -20.50 24.44
C ILE A 46 19.56 -21.21 24.63
N TYR A 47 19.54 -22.55 24.59
CA TYR A 47 18.34 -23.34 24.81
C TYR A 47 17.79 -23.15 26.24
N ASP A 48 18.65 -23.17 27.26
CA ASP A 48 18.26 -22.97 28.65
C ASP A 48 17.64 -21.59 28.88
N ILE A 49 18.25 -20.54 28.31
CA ILE A 49 17.71 -19.18 28.38
C ILE A 49 16.36 -19.09 27.64
N ALA A 50 16.28 -19.71 26.46
CA ALA A 50 15.06 -19.77 25.67
C ALA A 50 13.94 -20.52 26.40
N GLN A 51 14.22 -21.52 27.25
CA GLN A 51 13.20 -22.22 28.04
C GLN A 51 12.92 -21.60 29.42
N SER A 52 13.67 -20.56 29.80
CA SER A 52 13.49 -19.89 31.09
C SER A 52 12.05 -19.38 31.28
N LYS A 53 11.54 -19.51 32.51
CA LYS A 53 10.22 -18.98 32.91
C LYS A 53 10.26 -17.47 33.18
N VAL A 54 11.44 -16.88 33.28
CA VAL A 54 11.63 -15.45 33.50
C VAL A 54 11.65 -14.76 32.13
N PRO A 55 10.69 -13.87 31.83
CA PRO A 55 10.68 -13.15 30.55
C PRO A 55 11.84 -12.13 30.50
N ILE A 56 12.58 -12.11 29.39
CA ILE A 56 13.69 -11.18 29.14
C ILE A 56 13.16 -9.78 28.79
N ALA A 57 11.93 -9.69 28.26
CA ALA A 57 11.30 -8.44 27.88
C ALA A 57 9.82 -8.41 28.28
N ALA A 58 9.31 -7.19 28.49
CA ALA A 58 7.88 -6.92 28.60
C ALA A 58 7.42 -6.18 27.34
N ILE A 59 6.47 -6.76 26.60
CA ILE A 59 5.90 -6.12 25.41
C ILE A 59 4.61 -5.40 25.80
N SER A 60 4.54 -4.11 25.48
CA SER A 60 3.29 -3.34 25.52
C SER A 60 2.91 -2.95 24.10
N ILE A 61 1.68 -3.28 23.68
CA ILE A 61 1.16 -2.94 22.36
C ILE A 61 0.18 -1.77 22.50
N ASP A 62 0.49 -0.65 21.86
CA ASP A 62 -0.51 0.40 21.64
C ASP A 62 -1.46 -0.04 20.51
N HIS A 63 -2.57 -0.65 20.90
CA HIS A 63 -3.60 -1.10 19.96
C HIS A 63 -4.22 0.04 19.16
N SER A 64 -4.27 1.26 19.73
CA SER A 64 -4.84 2.42 19.04
C SER A 64 -3.92 2.89 17.92
N ALA A 65 -2.62 2.95 18.17
CA ALA A 65 -1.62 3.30 17.17
C ALA A 65 -1.54 2.22 16.08
N PHE A 66 -1.54 0.94 16.48
CA PHE A 66 -1.54 -0.18 15.55
C PHE A 66 -2.69 -0.10 14.54
N TRP A 67 -3.93 0.04 15.00
CA TRP A 67 -5.08 0.08 14.10
C TRP A 67 -5.12 1.33 13.22
N LYS A 68 -4.62 2.47 13.72
CA LYS A 68 -4.42 3.67 12.88
C LYS A 68 -3.46 3.39 11.73
N MET A 69 -2.33 2.74 11.99
CA MET A 69 -1.36 2.36 10.94
C MET A 69 -1.96 1.38 9.93
N VAL A 70 -2.74 0.38 10.38
CA VAL A 70 -3.44 -0.55 9.49
C VAL A 70 -4.40 0.21 8.58
N LYS A 71 -5.19 1.13 9.13
CA LYS A 71 -6.15 1.90 8.34
C LYS A 71 -5.45 2.78 7.29
N VAL A 72 -4.36 3.45 7.67
CA VAL A 72 -3.55 4.26 6.74
C VAL A 72 -2.96 3.38 5.64
N ALA A 73 -2.39 2.22 5.98
CA ALA A 73 -1.82 1.30 5.00
C ALA A 73 -2.87 0.79 3.99
N GLN A 74 -4.08 0.47 4.46
CA GLN A 74 -5.19 0.04 3.59
C GLN A 74 -5.63 1.12 2.62
N VAL A 75 -5.83 2.36 3.09
CA VAL A 75 -6.20 3.50 2.23
C VAL A 75 -5.11 3.75 1.18
N ASN A 76 -3.85 3.80 1.61
CA ASN A 76 -2.73 4.00 0.69
C ASN A 76 -2.61 2.88 -0.35
N SER A 77 -2.90 1.63 0.03
CA SER A 77 -2.88 0.51 -0.92
C SER A 77 -3.99 0.63 -1.96
N GLN A 78 -5.20 1.03 -1.56
CA GLN A 78 -6.31 1.26 -2.47
C GLN A 78 -5.99 2.40 -3.45
N GLU A 79 -5.44 3.50 -2.94
CA GLU A 79 -5.03 4.65 -3.78
C GLU A 79 -3.98 4.26 -4.80
N ARG A 80 -2.94 3.50 -4.39
CA ARG A 80 -1.91 3.00 -5.30
C ARG A 80 -2.49 2.15 -6.42
N MET A 81 -3.40 1.23 -6.12
CA MET A 81 -4.02 0.37 -7.14
C MET A 81 -4.81 1.18 -8.19
N ILE A 82 -5.52 2.22 -7.76
CA ILE A 82 -6.29 3.07 -8.66
C ILE A 82 -5.34 3.92 -9.52
N ILE A 83 -4.27 4.47 -8.95
CA ILE A 83 -3.23 5.19 -9.71
C ILE A 83 -2.59 4.27 -10.75
N ASP A 84 -2.18 3.06 -10.37
CA ASP A 84 -1.55 2.10 -11.30
C ASP A 84 -2.48 1.73 -12.46
N ARG A 85 -3.76 1.49 -12.17
CA ARG A 85 -4.78 1.21 -13.20
C ARG A 85 -5.03 2.43 -14.08
N ALA A 86 -5.08 3.64 -13.51
CA ALA A 86 -5.22 4.87 -14.27
C ALA A 86 -4.02 5.09 -15.20
N LEU A 87 -2.80 4.83 -14.73
CA LEU A 87 -1.60 4.89 -15.56
C LEU A 87 -1.70 3.93 -16.76
N LEU A 88 -2.13 2.69 -16.54
CA LEU A 88 -2.33 1.72 -17.63
C LEU A 88 -3.38 2.19 -18.67
N LEU A 89 -4.48 2.79 -18.21
CA LEU A 89 -5.54 3.30 -19.09
C LEU A 89 -5.16 4.62 -19.78
N GLY A 90 -4.26 5.41 -19.19
CA GLY A 90 -3.70 6.63 -19.78
C GLY A 90 -2.58 6.36 -20.79
N ILE A 91 -1.76 5.34 -20.57
CA ILE A 91 -0.62 4.94 -21.43
C ILE A 91 -1.08 4.30 -22.76
N ARG A 92 -2.36 3.92 -22.90
CA ARG A 92 -2.95 3.50 -24.18
C ARG A 92 -3.07 4.69 -25.15
N GLU A 93 -1.94 5.30 -25.50
CA GLU A 93 -1.85 6.30 -26.54
C GLU A 93 -1.74 5.58 -27.90
N GLU A 94 -2.70 5.79 -28.78
CA GLU A 94 -2.52 5.43 -30.19
C GLU A 94 -1.47 6.35 -30.82
N PRO A 95 -0.41 5.81 -31.44
CA PRO A 95 0.67 6.62 -31.98
C PRO A 95 0.15 7.57 -33.07
N GLY A 96 0.34 8.89 -32.87
CA GLY A 96 0.24 9.91 -33.92
C GLY A 96 -1.00 10.82 -33.91
N ARG A 97 -1.96 10.69 -32.99
CA ARG A 97 -3.08 11.64 -32.85
C ARG A 97 -3.08 12.34 -31.49
N LYS A 98 -3.48 13.63 -31.48
CA LYS A 98 -3.94 14.27 -30.24
C LYS A 98 -5.12 13.44 -29.71
N ALA A 99 -4.98 12.82 -28.53
CA ALA A 99 -6.02 12.04 -27.88
C ALA A 99 -7.33 12.86 -27.78
N THR A 100 -8.23 12.61 -28.72
CA THR A 100 -9.51 13.31 -28.87
C THR A 100 -10.52 12.27 -29.35
N ALA A 101 -11.63 12.12 -28.63
CA ALA A 101 -12.69 11.21 -29.00
C ALA A 101 -13.35 11.65 -30.33
N THR A 102 -13.74 10.67 -31.16
CA THR A 102 -14.60 10.90 -32.33
C THR A 102 -16.00 11.34 -31.89
N ASP A 103 -16.83 11.83 -32.80
CA ASP A 103 -18.19 12.27 -32.44
C ASP A 103 -19.11 11.09 -32.04
N GLU A 104 -18.88 9.91 -32.61
CA GLU A 104 -19.52 8.66 -32.18
C GLU A 104 -19.13 8.31 -30.74
N GLN A 105 -17.83 8.31 -30.44
CA GLN A 105 -17.30 8.08 -29.10
C GLN A 105 -17.78 9.11 -28.08
N LYS A 106 -17.91 10.39 -28.45
CA LYS A 106 -18.49 11.41 -27.57
C LYS A 106 -19.95 11.14 -27.25
N THR A 107 -20.71 10.59 -28.21
CA THR A 107 -22.11 10.24 -27.99
C THR A 107 -22.23 9.13 -26.95
N GLU A 108 -21.41 8.07 -27.10
CA GLU A 108 -21.32 6.98 -26.12
C GLU A 108 -20.88 7.47 -24.73
N LEU A 109 -19.83 8.30 -24.67
CA LEU A 109 -19.37 8.91 -23.42
C LEU A 109 -20.44 9.80 -22.77
N TRP A 110 -21.26 10.50 -23.55
CA TRP A 110 -22.36 11.33 -23.03
C TRP A 110 -23.47 10.49 -22.39
N GLU A 111 -23.78 9.32 -22.96
CA GLU A 111 -24.74 8.38 -22.38
C GLU A 111 -24.25 7.82 -21.05
N LEU A 112 -23.00 7.34 -21.02
CA LEU A 112 -22.35 6.88 -19.80
C LEU A 112 -22.28 8.00 -18.74
N TRP A 113 -21.93 9.22 -19.16
CA TRP A 113 -21.94 10.39 -18.29
C TRP A 113 -23.33 10.66 -17.70
N CYS A 114 -24.38 10.68 -18.52
CA CYS A 114 -25.74 10.90 -18.03
C CYS A 114 -26.18 9.85 -16.99
N LYS A 115 -25.77 8.60 -17.18
CA LYS A 115 -26.07 7.49 -16.27
C LYS A 115 -25.35 7.60 -14.92
N HIS A 116 -24.10 8.06 -14.92
CA HIS A 116 -23.23 7.97 -13.74
C HIS A 116 -22.86 9.31 -13.08
N LYS A 117 -23.12 10.48 -13.70
CA LYS A 117 -22.76 11.81 -13.16
C LYS A 117 -23.32 12.16 -11.78
N GLY A 118 -24.26 11.38 -11.23
CA GLY A 118 -24.81 11.55 -9.89
C GLY A 118 -23.99 10.85 -8.79
N SER A 119 -23.06 9.97 -9.14
CA SER A 119 -22.26 9.21 -8.17
C SER A 119 -21.02 9.94 -7.67
N ILE A 120 -20.66 11.08 -8.27
CA ILE A 120 -19.46 11.83 -7.93
C ILE A 120 -19.80 13.24 -7.44
N GLN A 121 -19.05 13.72 -6.44
CA GLN A 121 -19.15 15.10 -5.97
C GLN A 121 -18.19 16.03 -6.72
N SER A 122 -17.05 15.51 -7.18
CA SER A 122 -16.03 16.25 -7.92
C SER A 122 -15.39 15.38 -8.98
N LEU A 123 -15.13 15.95 -10.16
CA LEU A 123 -14.41 15.25 -11.23
C LEU A 123 -12.91 15.08 -10.90
N GLU A 124 -12.35 15.97 -10.07
CA GLU A 124 -10.95 15.94 -9.62
C GLU A 124 -10.72 15.03 -8.40
N SER A 125 -11.77 14.39 -7.90
CA SER A 125 -11.70 13.46 -6.76
C SER A 125 -11.32 12.05 -7.19
N MET A 126 -11.07 11.18 -6.21
CA MET A 126 -10.80 9.76 -6.43
C MET A 126 -11.97 9.08 -7.13
N GLU A 127 -13.19 9.38 -6.70
CA GLU A 127 -14.43 8.87 -7.28
C GLU A 127 -14.61 9.38 -8.71
N GLY A 128 -14.14 10.61 -9.00
CA GLY A 128 -14.09 11.17 -10.34
C GLY A 128 -13.12 10.41 -11.25
N LEU A 129 -11.92 10.09 -10.76
CA LEU A 129 -10.95 9.29 -11.50
C LEU A 129 -11.47 7.86 -11.76
N GLU A 130 -12.03 7.20 -10.76
CA GLU A 130 -12.63 5.87 -10.90
C GLU A 130 -13.77 5.86 -11.94
N LEU A 131 -14.59 6.92 -11.97
CA LEU A 131 -15.64 7.06 -12.98
C LEU A 131 -15.07 7.15 -14.39
N LEU A 132 -14.01 7.94 -14.59
CA LEU A 132 -13.36 8.06 -15.90
C LEU A 132 -12.67 6.75 -16.32
N MET A 133 -12.13 6.01 -15.36
CA MET A 133 -11.55 4.68 -15.60
C MET A 133 -12.62 3.67 -16.02
N LEU A 134 -13.81 3.70 -15.41
CA LEU A 134 -14.95 2.91 -15.86
C LEU A 134 -15.28 3.23 -17.32
N PHE A 135 -15.32 4.51 -17.70
CA PHE A 135 -15.59 4.89 -19.09
C PHE A 135 -14.48 4.40 -20.03
N ALA A 136 -13.22 4.46 -19.61
CA ALA A 136 -12.09 3.97 -20.39
C ALA A 136 -12.18 2.47 -20.67
N GLU A 137 -12.71 1.70 -19.73
CA GLU A 137 -12.89 0.27 -19.89
C GLU A 137 -14.08 -0.09 -20.76
N GLU A 138 -15.21 0.59 -20.59
CA GLU A 138 -16.42 0.35 -21.39
C GLU A 138 -16.20 0.75 -22.86
N THR A 139 -15.57 1.89 -23.10
CA THR A 139 -15.42 2.48 -24.45
C THR A 139 -14.08 2.17 -25.11
N GLN A 140 -13.12 1.61 -24.37
CA GLN A 140 -11.72 1.42 -24.77
C GLN A 140 -10.99 2.73 -25.18
N ILE A 141 -11.52 3.89 -24.78
CA ILE A 141 -10.89 5.20 -25.02
C ILE A 141 -9.88 5.50 -23.90
N ASN A 142 -8.74 6.12 -24.22
CA ASN A 142 -7.79 6.53 -23.19
C ASN A 142 -8.34 7.64 -22.28
N LEU A 143 -7.88 7.64 -21.01
CA LEU A 143 -8.35 8.58 -19.99
C LEU A 143 -8.22 10.06 -20.38
N THR A 144 -7.17 10.43 -21.11
CA THR A 144 -6.94 11.81 -21.55
C THR A 144 -8.04 12.30 -22.50
N ALA A 145 -8.46 11.47 -23.45
CA ALA A 145 -9.54 11.81 -24.38
C ALA A 145 -10.90 11.86 -23.67
N ILE A 146 -11.14 10.97 -22.71
CA ILE A 146 -12.37 10.97 -21.89
C ILE A 146 -12.44 12.22 -21.02
N TRP A 147 -11.37 12.55 -20.30
CA TRP A 147 -11.30 13.78 -19.49
C TRP A 147 -11.68 15.01 -20.32
N ARG A 148 -11.07 15.16 -21.51
CA ARG A 148 -11.34 16.30 -22.41
C ARG A 148 -12.78 16.36 -22.90
N ALA A 149 -13.46 15.22 -23.05
CA ALA A 149 -14.87 15.17 -23.43
C ALA A 149 -15.78 15.50 -22.23
N VAL A 150 -15.48 14.96 -21.05
CA VAL A 150 -16.33 15.02 -19.86
C VAL A 150 -16.17 16.33 -19.07
N GLU A 151 -14.96 16.88 -18.97
CA GLU A 151 -14.68 18.10 -18.19
C GLU A 151 -15.60 19.29 -18.58
N PRO A 152 -15.79 19.61 -19.88
CA PRO A 152 -16.71 20.67 -20.27
C PRO A 152 -18.16 20.40 -19.85
N TRP A 153 -18.62 19.15 -19.92
CA TRP A 153 -19.96 18.75 -19.51
C TRP A 153 -20.18 18.89 -18.01
N TYR A 154 -19.15 18.61 -17.22
CA TYR A 154 -19.17 18.81 -15.78
C TYR A 154 -19.18 20.30 -15.40
N ARG A 155 -18.35 21.12 -16.06
CA ARG A 155 -18.28 22.57 -15.80
C ARG A 155 -19.57 23.31 -16.18
N ASN A 156 -20.22 22.91 -17.28
CA ASN A 156 -21.49 23.50 -17.73
C ASN A 156 -22.71 23.13 -16.86
N LYS A 157 -22.50 22.36 -15.78
CA LYS A 157 -23.53 21.97 -14.82
C LYS A 157 -23.60 22.91 -13.59
N LYS A 158 -22.64 23.83 -13.45
CA LYS A 158 -22.63 24.93 -12.47
C LYS A 158 -23.24 26.19 -13.07
#